data_AF-A0A1T4ZHY1-F1
#
_entry.id   AF-A0A1T4ZHY1-F1
#
_cell.length_a   1.000
_cell.length_b   1.000
_cell.length_c   1.000
_cell.angle_alpha   90.00
_cell.angle_beta   90.00
_cell.angle_gamma   90.00
#
_symmetry.space_group_name_H-M   'P 1'
#
loop_
_entity.id
_entity.type
_entity.pdbx_description
1 polymer ?
#
loop_
_entity_poly.entity_id
_entity_poly.type
_entity_poly.pdbx_seq_one_letter_code
_entity_poly.pdbx_strand_id
1 'polypeptide(L)'
;MQEEIPQEFWQGVEEFNQQQFYACHDTLEALWMEAPQPEKKFYQGVLQIAVGLYHLSQKNWKGAVILMGEGLVKLDYYYPDYSGINVEQLMDETSQLLKALQIAGAEKVEEFLPLMQPQGTVQGLKLPKIQILTLTLITDN
;
A
#
# COMPACT_ATOMS: atom_id res chain seq x y z
N MET A 1 22.23 -12.74 10.77
CA MET A 1 21.79 -11.37 11.12
C MET A 1 20.54 -11.14 10.32
N GLN A 2 19.41 -10.76 10.94
CA GLN A 2 18.33 -10.15 10.16
C GLN A 2 18.95 -8.88 9.58
N GLU A 3 19.04 -8.80 8.26
CA GLU A 3 19.51 -7.58 7.62
C GLU A 3 18.50 -6.47 7.93
N GLU A 4 19.03 -5.31 8.31
CA GLU A 4 18.24 -4.12 8.56
C GLU A 4 17.50 -3.74 7.26
N ILE A 5 16.25 -3.30 7.38
CA ILE A 5 15.45 -2.93 6.21
C ILE A 5 16.14 -1.77 5.47
N PRO A 6 16.36 -1.87 4.15
CA PRO A 6 17.08 -0.84 3.39
C PRO A 6 16.45 0.54 3.53
N GLN A 7 17.27 1.60 3.44
CA GLN A 7 16.80 2.98 3.54
C GLN A 7 15.76 3.30 2.46
N GLU A 8 15.92 2.73 1.26
CA GLU A 8 15.04 2.87 0.12
C GLU A 8 13.63 2.35 0.41
N PHE A 9 13.48 1.38 1.32
CA PHE A 9 12.15 0.92 1.72
C PHE A 9 11.41 2.04 2.45
N TRP A 10 12.09 2.72 3.38
CA TRP A 10 11.53 3.85 4.12
C TRP A 10 11.26 5.05 3.21
N GLN A 11 12.09 5.27 2.18
CA GLN A 11 11.78 6.22 1.12
C GLN A 11 10.48 5.85 0.41
N GLY A 12 10.31 4.59 0.00
CA GLY A 12 9.07 4.11 -0.63
C GLY A 12 7.84 4.29 0.27
N VAL A 13 7.99 4.09 1.58
CA VAL A 13 6.91 4.36 2.57
C VAL A 13 6.52 5.84 2.59
N GLU A 14 7.50 6.75 2.57
CA GLU A 14 7.24 8.19 2.54
C GLU A 14 6.56 8.59 1.22
N GLU A 15 7.06 8.09 0.08
CA GLU A 15 6.48 8.30 -1.24
C GLU A 15 5.02 7.81 -1.30
N PHE A 16 4.74 6.62 -0.76
CA PHE A 16 3.38 6.09 -0.64
C PHE A 16 2.47 7.03 0.15
N ASN A 17 2.93 7.47 1.32
CA ASN A 17 2.14 8.33 2.22
C ASN A 17 1.94 9.75 1.67
N GLN A 18 2.84 10.22 0.80
CA GLN A 18 2.70 11.45 0.04
C GLN A 18 1.88 11.30 -1.26
N GLN A 19 1.28 10.12 -1.50
CA GLN A 19 0.53 9.78 -2.71
C GLN A 19 1.37 9.81 -4.01
N GLN A 20 2.70 9.73 -3.89
CA GLN A 20 3.63 9.60 -5.00
C GLN A 20 3.73 8.12 -5.43
N PHE A 21 2.59 7.52 -5.72
CA PHE A 21 2.45 6.07 -5.88
C PHE A 21 3.31 5.45 -6.97
N TYR A 22 3.54 6.17 -8.07
CA TYR A 22 4.42 5.69 -9.13
C TYR A 22 5.90 5.72 -8.71
N ALA A 23 6.33 6.76 -7.99
CA ALA A 23 7.69 6.81 -7.44
C ALA A 23 7.92 5.70 -6.41
N CYS A 24 6.95 5.52 -5.49
CA CYS A 24 6.96 4.39 -4.55
C CYS A 24 7.07 3.04 -5.28
N HIS A 25 6.33 2.85 -6.37
CA HIS A 25 6.44 1.64 -7.19
C HIS A 25 7.88 1.43 -7.67
N ASP A 26 8.48 2.42 -8.33
CA ASP A 26 9.82 2.30 -8.91
C ASP A 26 10.88 2.05 -7.83
N THR A 27 10.80 2.77 -6.70
CA THR A 27 11.68 2.59 -5.54
C THR A 27 11.61 1.16 -4.99
N LEU A 28 10.39 0.64 -4.78
CA LEU A 28 10.20 -0.71 -4.23
C LEU A 28 10.44 -1.82 -5.26
N GLU A 29 10.27 -1.57 -6.55
CA GLU A 29 10.60 -2.51 -7.62
C GLU A 29 12.10 -2.81 -7.64
N ALA A 30 12.95 -1.78 -7.52
CA ALA A 30 14.40 -1.96 -7.43
C ALA A 30 14.80 -2.85 -6.23
N LEU A 31 14.17 -2.65 -5.07
CA LEU A 31 14.39 -3.52 -3.91
C LEU A 31 13.86 -4.94 -4.14
N TRP A 32 12.66 -5.07 -4.69
CA TRP A 32 12.03 -6.37 -4.95
C TRP A 32 12.87 -7.25 -5.88
N MET A 33 13.50 -6.68 -6.90
CA MET A 33 14.31 -7.43 -7.86
C MET A 33 15.44 -8.20 -7.17
N GLU A 34 16.12 -7.56 -6.22
CA GLU A 34 17.29 -8.11 -5.52
C GLU A 34 16.96 -8.79 -4.18
N ALA A 35 15.75 -8.57 -3.63
CA ALA A 35 15.40 -9.06 -2.31
C ALA A 35 15.33 -10.61 -2.21
N PRO A 36 15.81 -11.19 -1.10
CA PRO A 36 15.55 -12.58 -0.75
C PRO A 36 14.12 -12.75 -0.19
N GLN A 37 13.68 -13.99 -0.01
CA GLN A 37 12.50 -14.25 0.81
C GLN A 37 12.89 -14.17 2.30
N PRO A 38 12.02 -13.66 3.18
CA PRO A 38 10.63 -13.27 2.92
C PRO A 38 10.42 -11.83 2.41
N GLU A 39 11.42 -10.95 2.40
CA GLU A 39 11.27 -9.52 2.06
C GLU A 39 10.72 -9.31 0.63
N LYS A 40 11.14 -10.14 -0.32
CA LYS A 40 10.71 -10.09 -1.72
C LYS A 40 9.20 -10.08 -1.86
N LYS A 41 8.50 -11.00 -1.18
CA LYS A 41 7.04 -11.08 -1.27
C LYS A 41 6.35 -9.90 -0.56
N PHE A 42 6.94 -9.38 0.51
CA PHE A 42 6.45 -8.18 1.19
C PHE A 42 6.55 -6.93 0.29
N TYR A 43 7.73 -6.64 -0.25
CA TYR A 43 7.94 -5.51 -1.16
C TYR A 43 7.03 -5.60 -2.38
N GLN A 44 6.87 -6.79 -2.95
CA GLN A 44 5.95 -7.03 -4.05
C GLN A 44 4.49 -6.70 -3.68
N GLY A 45 4.07 -7.03 -2.45
CA GLY A 45 2.73 -6.69 -1.96
C GLY A 45 2.52 -5.18 -1.88
N VAL A 46 3.45 -4.46 -1.25
CA VAL A 46 3.36 -3.00 -1.07
C VAL A 46 3.43 -2.27 -2.42
N LEU A 47 4.37 -2.62 -3.29
CA LEU A 47 4.51 -1.96 -4.60
C LEU A 47 3.29 -2.19 -5.49
N GLN A 48 2.64 -3.38 -5.40
CA GLN A 48 1.42 -3.66 -6.15
C GLN A 48 0.25 -2.80 -5.67
N ILE A 49 0.12 -2.60 -4.35
CA ILE A 49 -0.89 -1.65 -3.83
C ILE A 49 -0.59 -0.24 -4.32
N ALA A 50 0.68 0.20 -4.28
CA ALA A 50 1.08 1.52 -4.77
C ALA A 50 0.70 1.71 -6.24
N VAL A 51 1.14 0.82 -7.14
CA VAL A 51 0.80 0.95 -8.58
C VAL A 51 -0.70 0.76 -8.84
N GLY A 52 -1.42 -0.01 -8.01
CA GLY A 52 -2.88 -0.09 -8.04
C GLY A 52 -3.56 1.25 -7.75
N LEU A 53 -3.06 2.01 -6.76
CA LEU A 53 -3.54 3.35 -6.44
C LEU A 53 -3.17 4.37 -7.53
N TYR A 54 -1.99 4.23 -8.15
CA TYR A 54 -1.64 5.01 -9.35
C TYR A 54 -2.61 4.71 -10.51
N HIS A 55 -2.94 3.45 -10.78
CA HIS A 55 -3.94 3.12 -11.80
C HIS A 55 -5.30 3.76 -11.51
N LEU A 56 -5.71 3.83 -10.24
CA LEU A 56 -6.92 4.52 -9.85
C LEU A 56 -6.86 6.01 -10.19
N SER A 57 -5.74 6.71 -9.91
CA SER A 57 -5.58 8.13 -10.28
C SER A 57 -5.64 8.35 -11.80
N GLN A 58 -5.25 7.35 -12.59
CA GLN A 58 -5.32 7.36 -14.05
C GLN A 58 -6.68 6.88 -14.60
N LYS A 59 -7.72 6.73 -13.77
CA LYS A 59 -9.04 6.19 -14.15
C LYS A 59 -9.00 4.76 -14.72
N ASN A 60 -7.92 4.04 -14.48
CA ASN A 60 -7.76 2.66 -14.91
C ASN A 60 -8.28 1.71 -13.82
N TRP A 61 -9.60 1.54 -13.81
CA TRP A 61 -10.30 0.67 -12.85
C TRP A 61 -9.75 -0.77 -12.85
N LYS A 62 -9.52 -1.34 -14.03
CA LYS A 62 -9.07 -2.74 -14.15
C LYS A 62 -7.69 -2.94 -13.52
N GLY A 63 -6.74 -2.05 -13.82
CA GLY A 63 -5.41 -2.07 -13.22
C GLY A 63 -5.47 -1.91 -11.70
N ALA A 64 -6.26 -0.95 -11.23
CA ALA A 64 -6.44 -0.69 -9.81
C ALA A 64 -6.96 -1.92 -9.05
N VAL A 65 -8.05 -2.53 -9.53
CA VAL A 65 -8.69 -3.69 -8.87
C VAL A 65 -7.77 -4.91 -8.87
N ILE A 66 -7.11 -5.20 -9.99
CA ILE A 66 -6.21 -6.37 -10.09
C ILE A 66 -5.02 -6.21 -9.14
N LEU A 67 -4.31 -5.09 -9.20
CA LEU A 67 -3.06 -4.92 -8.48
C LEU A 67 -3.26 -4.76 -6.97
N MET A 68 -4.32 -4.05 -6.53
CA MET A 68 -4.67 -4.02 -5.11
C MET A 68 -5.05 -5.41 -4.59
N GLY A 69 -5.81 -6.20 -5.36
CA GLY A 69 -6.16 -7.58 -4.98
C GLY A 69 -4.95 -8.49 -4.86
N GLU A 70 -4.03 -8.44 -5.82
CA GLU A 70 -2.79 -9.22 -5.79
C GLU A 70 -1.86 -8.80 -4.66
N GLY A 71 -1.79 -7.50 -4.35
CA GLY A 71 -1.02 -6.97 -3.25
C GLY A 71 -1.54 -7.47 -1.89
N LEU A 72 -2.86 -7.41 -1.68
CA LEU A 72 -3.51 -7.95 -0.47
C LEU A 72 -3.18 -9.44 -0.24
N VAL A 73 -3.26 -10.27 -1.28
CA VAL A 73 -2.92 -11.71 -1.18
C VAL A 73 -1.47 -11.92 -0.76
N LYS A 74 -0.55 -11.04 -1.16
CA LYS A 74 0.85 -11.15 -0.76
C LYS A 74 1.06 -10.73 0.68
N LEU A 75 0.39 -9.65 1.12
CA LEU A 75 0.52 -9.09 2.46
C LEU A 75 -0.12 -9.95 3.57
N ASP A 76 -1.06 -10.84 3.24
CA ASP A 76 -1.71 -11.75 4.20
C ASP A 76 -0.73 -12.56 5.08
N TYR A 77 0.43 -12.94 4.52
CA TYR A 77 1.47 -13.67 5.27
C TYR A 77 2.16 -12.82 6.36
N TYR A 78 2.03 -11.50 6.29
CA TYR A 78 2.72 -10.52 7.11
C TYR A 78 1.80 -9.85 8.14
N TYR A 79 0.59 -10.38 8.31
CA TYR A 79 -0.36 -9.89 9.31
C TYR A 79 0.10 -10.25 10.74
N PRO A 80 -0.10 -9.37 11.74
CA PRO A 80 -0.66 -8.01 11.63
C PRO A 80 0.40 -6.95 11.33
N ASP A 81 1.68 -7.28 11.48
CA ASP A 81 2.79 -6.36 11.30
C ASP A 81 4.03 -7.05 10.72
N TYR A 82 4.85 -6.26 10.03
CA TYR A 82 6.14 -6.70 9.54
C TYR A 82 7.11 -5.54 9.47
N SER A 83 8.31 -5.73 10.02
CA SER A 83 9.41 -4.76 9.92
C SER A 83 9.02 -3.34 10.38
N GLY A 84 8.21 -3.25 11.44
CA GLY A 84 7.74 -1.97 11.99
C GLY A 84 6.61 -1.31 11.21
N ILE A 85 6.01 -2.00 10.23
CA ILE A 85 4.83 -1.53 9.49
C ILE A 85 3.57 -2.20 10.05
N ASN A 86 2.52 -1.40 10.27
CA ASN A 86 1.17 -1.89 10.55
C ASN A 86 0.55 -2.44 9.25
N VAL A 87 0.69 -3.75 9.04
CA VAL A 87 0.19 -4.43 7.83
C VAL A 87 -1.32 -4.57 7.88
N GLU A 88 -1.88 -4.82 9.07
CA GLU A 88 -3.33 -4.86 9.31
C GLU A 88 -4.02 -3.60 8.78
N GLN A 89 -3.58 -2.41 9.20
CA GLN A 89 -4.22 -1.16 8.75
C GLN A 89 -4.12 -0.97 7.23
N LEU A 90 -2.95 -1.23 6.64
CA LEU A 90 -2.77 -1.11 5.19
C LEU A 90 -3.70 -2.06 4.44
N MET A 91 -3.83 -3.30 4.92
CA MET A 91 -4.72 -4.30 4.32
C MET A 91 -6.19 -3.91 4.48
N ASP A 92 -6.60 -3.43 5.65
CA ASP A 92 -7.98 -3.03 5.92
C ASP A 92 -8.43 -1.86 5.04
N GLU A 93 -7.62 -0.80 4.96
CA GLU A 93 -7.93 0.37 4.13
C GLU A 93 -7.94 0.01 2.64
N THR A 94 -6.97 -0.81 2.19
CA THR A 94 -6.91 -1.29 0.80
C THR A 94 -8.11 -2.18 0.46
N SER A 95 -8.50 -3.09 1.35
CA SER A 95 -9.64 -4.00 1.17
C SER A 95 -10.97 -3.25 1.08
N GLN A 96 -11.18 -2.23 1.93
CA GLN A 96 -12.36 -1.39 1.89
C GLN A 96 -12.49 -0.63 0.57
N LEU A 97 -11.39 0.01 0.11
CA LEU A 97 -11.36 0.71 -1.17
C LEU A 97 -11.58 -0.25 -2.35
N LEU A 98 -10.88 -1.39 -2.36
CA LEU A 98 -11.01 -2.41 -3.40
C LEU A 98 -12.45 -2.91 -3.53
N LYS A 99 -13.11 -3.23 -2.41
CA LYS A 99 -14.50 -3.67 -2.37
C LYS A 99 -15.44 -2.61 -2.93
N ALA A 100 -15.24 -1.34 -2.57
CA ALA A 100 -16.05 -0.25 -3.09
C ALA A 100 -15.89 -0.08 -4.60
N LEU A 101 -14.66 -0.15 -5.12
CA LEU A 101 -14.38 -0.10 -6.57
C LEU A 101 -15.02 -1.26 -7.32
N GLN A 102 -14.97 -2.47 -6.76
CA GLN A 102 -15.59 -3.66 -7.35
C GLN A 102 -17.11 -3.53 -7.42
N ILE A 103 -17.75 -3.00 -6.37
CA ILE A 103 -19.19 -2.75 -6.32
C ILE A 103 -19.62 -1.66 -7.31
N ALA A 104 -18.86 -0.57 -7.39
CA ALA A 104 -19.18 0.55 -8.28
C ALA A 104 -18.98 0.21 -9.76
N GLY A 105 -17.96 -0.59 -10.08
CA GLY A 105 -17.60 -0.98 -11.44
C GLY A 105 -16.84 0.10 -12.21
N ALA A 106 -16.35 -0.29 -13.40
CA ALA A 106 -15.48 0.56 -14.22
C ALA A 106 -16.13 1.90 -14.62
N GLU A 107 -17.44 1.89 -14.91
CA GLU A 107 -18.21 3.06 -15.35
C GLU A 107 -18.24 4.19 -14.31
N LYS A 108 -17.97 3.87 -13.03
CA LYS A 108 -18.04 4.81 -11.90
C LYS A 108 -16.68 5.10 -11.27
N VAL A 109 -15.58 4.69 -11.90
CA VAL A 109 -14.22 4.89 -11.34
C VAL A 109 -13.92 6.36 -11.06
N GLU A 110 -14.47 7.29 -11.84
CA GLU A 110 -14.27 8.72 -11.65
C GLU A 110 -14.86 9.25 -10.33
N GLU A 111 -15.87 8.59 -9.77
CA GLU A 111 -16.46 8.93 -8.47
C GLU A 111 -15.45 8.78 -7.32
N PHE A 112 -14.35 8.04 -7.53
CA PHE A 112 -13.30 7.78 -6.54
C PHE A 112 -12.14 8.77 -6.59
N LEU A 113 -11.99 9.54 -7.68
CA LEU A 113 -10.88 10.49 -7.86
C LEU A 113 -10.78 11.58 -6.79
N PRO A 114 -11.87 12.03 -6.13
CA PRO A 114 -11.73 12.91 -4.98
C PRO A 114 -10.79 12.36 -3.89
N LEU A 115 -10.66 11.03 -3.71
CA LEU A 115 -9.71 10.46 -2.74
C LEU A 115 -8.25 10.82 -3.02
N MET A 116 -7.91 11.18 -4.26
CA MET A 116 -6.56 11.59 -4.69
C MET A 116 -6.29 13.08 -4.47
N GLN A 117 -7.25 13.83 -3.92
CA GLN A 117 -7.11 15.26 -3.69
C GLN A 117 -6.89 15.52 -2.20
N PRO A 118 -6.11 16.55 -1.81
CA PRO A 118 -5.74 16.82 -0.42
C PRO A 118 -6.90 17.05 0.57
N GLN A 119 -8.17 17.05 0.17
CA GLN A 119 -9.33 17.09 1.07
C GLN A 119 -10.55 16.35 0.50
N GLY A 120 -10.38 15.62 -0.59
CA GLY A 120 -11.50 14.95 -1.22
C GLY A 120 -11.90 13.70 -0.45
N THR A 121 -13.19 13.44 -0.44
CA THR A 121 -13.79 12.36 0.34
C THR A 121 -14.77 11.61 -0.52
N VAL A 122 -14.89 10.29 -0.27
CA VAL A 122 -15.84 9.42 -0.97
C VAL A 122 -16.48 8.53 0.07
N GLN A 123 -17.71 8.84 0.49
CA GLN A 123 -18.56 8.01 1.36
C GLN A 123 -17.84 7.31 2.54
N GLY A 124 -16.97 8.03 3.27
CA GLY A 124 -16.24 7.49 4.42
C GLY A 124 -15.07 6.55 4.09
N LEU A 125 -14.78 6.31 2.80
CA LEU A 125 -13.57 5.62 2.37
C LEU A 125 -12.34 6.46 2.67
N LYS A 126 -11.26 5.76 3.00
CA LYS A 126 -9.93 6.32 3.15
C LYS A 126 -9.06 5.85 2.00
N LEU A 127 -8.15 6.71 1.56
CA LEU A 127 -7.03 6.27 0.76
C LEU A 127 -6.06 5.49 1.67
N PRO A 128 -5.58 4.31 1.28
CA PRO A 128 -4.66 3.52 2.10
C PRO A 128 -3.43 4.32 2.52
N LYS A 129 -2.95 4.08 3.74
CA LYS A 129 -1.69 4.64 4.25
C LYS A 129 -0.84 3.57 4.92
N ILE A 130 0.46 3.77 4.91
CA ILE A 130 1.42 2.92 5.61
C ILE A 130 1.71 3.56 6.97
N GLN A 131 1.25 2.94 8.05
CA GLN A 131 1.56 3.38 9.41
C GLN A 131 2.82 2.68 9.92
N ILE A 132 3.76 3.47 10.44
CA ILE A 132 4.94 2.99 11.14
C ILE A 132 4.58 2.77 12.62
N LEU A 133 4.83 1.57 13.12
CA LEU A 133 4.66 1.20 14.52
C LEU A 133 5.82 1.79 15.32
N THR A 134 5.50 2.61 16.33
CA THR A 134 6.50 3.07 17.29
C THR A 134 6.80 1.94 18.27
N LEU A 135 8.07 1.56 18.41
CA LEU A 135 8.51 0.73 19.52
C LEU A 135 8.13 1.48 20.80
N THR A 136 7.10 0.99 21.51
CA THR A 136 6.89 1.44 22.87
C THR A 136 8.08 0.90 23.64
N LEU A 137 9.03 1.78 23.97
CA LEU A 137 10.05 1.45 24.95
C LEU A 137 9.28 1.08 26.23
N ILE A 138 9.17 -0.22 26.49
CA ILE A 138 8.85 -0.71 27.82
C ILE A 138 9.99 -0.17 28.68
N THR A 139 9.72 0.94 29.36
CA THR A 139 10.56 1.38 30.47
C THR A 139 10.23 0.39 31.57
N ASP A 140 10.99 -0.71 31.61
CA ASP A 140 10.99 -1.60 32.77
C ASP A 140 11.33 -0.73 33.99
N ASN A 141 10.41 -0.73 34.96
CA ASN A 141 10.53 -0.06 36.25
C ASN A 141 11.05 -1.02 37.32
#